data_AF-A0A3D4UTJ9-F1
#
_entry.id   AF-A0A3D4UTJ9-F1
#
_cell.length_a   1.000
_cell.length_b   1.000
_cell.length_c   1.000
_cell.angle_alpha   90.00
_cell.angle_beta   90.00
_cell.angle_gamma   90.00
#
_symmetry.space_group_name_H-M   'P 1'
#
loop_
_entity.id
_entity.type
_entity.pdbx_description
1 polymer ?
#
loop_
_entity_poly.entity_id
_entity_poly.type
_entity_poly.pdbx_seq_one_letter_code
_entity_poly.pdbx_strand_id
1 'polypeptide(L)'
;MENSRVSFFVFIAALLLMSACKTFEVKNVNYAQQIESVLIPTNEGVVNDSRYGISFNILPFQYQEIQDSSSVFVDEVRLIRNSNGYYFITATGFQNVY
;
A
#
# COMPACT_ATOMS: atom_id res chain seq x y z
N MET A 1 -41.87 -31.17 -33.96
CA MET A 1 -40.93 -30.01 -33.94
C MET A 1 -41.09 -29.12 -32.71
N GLU A 2 -42.24 -29.15 -32.02
CA GLU A 2 -42.53 -28.32 -30.83
C GLU A 2 -41.64 -28.64 -29.62
N ASN A 3 -41.42 -29.92 -29.29
CA ASN A 3 -40.59 -30.35 -28.17
C ASN A 3 -39.10 -29.98 -28.32
N SER A 4 -38.61 -29.83 -29.55
CA SER A 4 -37.21 -29.45 -29.81
C SER A 4 -36.95 -27.97 -29.50
N ARG A 5 -37.96 -27.11 -29.76
CA ARG A 5 -37.91 -25.69 -29.38
C ARG A 5 -37.94 -25.52 -27.87
N VAL A 6 -38.80 -26.26 -27.17
CA VAL A 6 -38.86 -26.23 -25.70
C VAL A 6 -37.53 -26.71 -25.09
N SER A 7 -36.95 -27.78 -25.62
CA SER A 7 -35.64 -28.29 -25.17
C SER A 7 -34.50 -27.27 -25.34
N PHE A 8 -34.49 -26.54 -26.47
CA PHE A 8 -33.52 -25.48 -26.72
C PHE A 8 -33.67 -24.28 -25.76
N PHE A 9 -34.91 -23.86 -25.47
CA PHE A 9 -35.17 -22.81 -24.48
C PHE A 9 -34.77 -23.21 -23.07
N VAL A 10 -35.01 -24.47 -22.68
CA VAL A 10 -34.58 -25.01 -21.38
C VAL A 10 -33.05 -25.06 -21.29
N PHE A 11 -32.35 -25.41 -22.37
CA PHE A 11 -30.89 -25.44 -22.42
C PHE A 11 -30.27 -24.04 -22.28
N ILE A 12 -30.83 -23.04 -22.97
CA ILE A 12 -30.39 -21.64 -22.84
C ILE A 12 -30.66 -21.10 -21.43
N ALA A 13 -31.83 -21.42 -20.84
CA ALA A 13 -32.14 -21.03 -19.47
C ALA A 13 -31.17 -21.66 -18.46
N ALA A 14 -30.78 -22.92 -18.65
CA ALA A 14 -29.79 -23.60 -17.81
C ALA A 14 -28.40 -22.95 -17.90
N LEU A 15 -27.96 -22.54 -19.10
CA LEU A 15 -26.70 -21.82 -19.31
C LEU A 15 -26.67 -20.45 -18.62
N LEU A 16 -27.80 -19.73 -18.61
CA LEU A 16 -27.91 -18.43 -17.94
C LEU A 16 -27.89 -18.52 -16.40
N LEU A 17 -28.28 -19.67 -15.82
CA LEU A 17 -28.20 -19.89 -14.38
C LEU A 17 -26.77 -20.21 -13.89
N MET A 18 -25.88 -20.63 -14.79
CA MET A 18 -24.48 -20.92 -14.48
C MET A 18 -23.57 -19.67 -14.52
N SER A 19 -24.06 -18.53 -14.99
CA SER A 19 -23.30 -17.27 -15.08
C SER A 19 -23.25 -16.47 -13.77
N ALA A 20 -23.48 -17.12 -12.62
CA ALA A 20 -23.37 -16.50 -11.30
C ALA A 20 -21.93 -15.99 -11.06
N CYS A 21 -21.72 -14.75 -11.50
CA CYS A 21 -20.48 -14.00 -11.41
C CYS A 21 -20.24 -13.75 -9.91
N LYS A 22 -19.38 -14.58 -9.31
CA LYS A 22 -18.96 -14.37 -7.92
C LYS A 22 -18.00 -13.19 -7.91
N THR A 23 -18.52 -11.99 -7.71
CA THR A 23 -17.70 -10.83 -7.35
C THR A 23 -17.09 -11.13 -5.99
N PHE A 24 -15.77 -11.29 -5.96
CA PHE A 24 -15.02 -11.35 -4.73
C PHE A 24 -15.11 -9.96 -4.06
N GLU A 25 -15.94 -9.87 -3.02
CA GLU A 25 -16.15 -8.64 -2.26
C GLU A 25 -15.65 -8.85 -0.83
N VAL A 26 -14.61 -8.11 -0.46
CA VAL A 26 -14.09 -8.14 0.91
C VAL A 26 -14.85 -7.11 1.74
N LYS A 27 -15.80 -7.57 2.56
CA LYS A 27 -16.59 -6.72 3.46
C LYS A 27 -15.94 -6.63 4.85
N ASN A 28 -16.19 -5.54 5.56
CA ASN A 28 -15.76 -5.31 6.94
C ASN A 28 -14.24 -5.31 7.15
N VAL A 29 -13.47 -4.84 6.16
CA VAL A 29 -12.03 -4.64 6.34
C VAL A 29 -11.81 -3.34 7.09
N ASN A 30 -11.17 -3.42 8.25
CA ASN A 30 -10.67 -2.24 8.94
C ASN A 30 -9.31 -1.86 8.34
N TYR A 31 -9.31 -0.89 7.42
CA TYR A 31 -8.09 -0.34 6.83
C TYR A 31 -7.43 0.75 7.71
N ALA A 32 -7.79 0.86 8.99
CA ALA A 32 -7.13 1.77 9.90
C ALA A 32 -5.67 1.36 10.12
N GLN A 33 -4.81 1.96 9.31
CA GLN A 33 -3.36 1.96 9.48
C GLN A 33 -3.01 3.10 10.45
N GLN A 34 -1.99 2.92 11.28
CA GLN A 34 -1.46 4.06 12.03
C GLN A 34 -1.04 5.15 11.03
N ILE A 35 -1.44 6.39 11.30
CA ILE A 35 -1.13 7.54 10.44
C ILE A 35 0.38 7.74 10.32
N GLU A 36 1.13 7.31 11.33
CA GLU A 36 2.56 7.53 11.43
C GLU A 36 3.28 6.29 11.98
N SER A 37 4.36 5.91 11.31
CA SER A 37 5.37 4.99 11.82
C SER A 37 6.61 5.80 12.22
N VAL A 38 7.14 5.55 13.42
CA VAL A 38 8.46 6.04 13.84
C VAL A 38 9.44 4.89 13.67
N LEU A 39 10.45 5.10 12.82
CA LEU A 39 11.37 4.06 12.37
C LEU A 39 12.81 4.50 12.65
N ILE A 40 13.67 3.56 13.03
CA ILE A 40 15.08 3.83 13.33
C ILE A 40 15.91 3.38 12.11
N PRO A 41 16.68 4.27 11.48
CA PRO A 41 17.58 3.91 10.38
C PRO A 41 18.75 3.05 10.88
N THR A 42 19.27 2.18 10.02
CA THR A 42 20.55 1.49 10.25
C THR A 42 21.73 2.44 10.03
N ASN A 43 22.95 2.02 10.39
CA ASN A 43 24.17 2.79 10.17
C ASN A 43 24.45 3.08 8.68
N GLU A 44 23.92 2.23 7.79
CA GLU A 44 24.02 2.36 6.34
C GLU A 44 22.88 3.24 5.75
N GLY A 45 22.02 3.79 6.62
CA GLY A 45 20.90 4.65 6.25
C GLY A 45 19.64 3.92 5.83
N VAL A 46 19.56 2.59 6.01
CA VAL A 46 18.37 1.83 5.62
C VAL A 46 17.28 2.01 6.67
N VAL A 47 16.10 2.45 6.23
CA VAL A 47 14.88 2.50 7.03
C VAL A 47 13.96 1.39 6.54
N ASN A 48 13.48 0.55 7.47
CA ASN A 48 12.64 -0.60 7.13
C ASN A 48 11.41 -0.66 8.03
N ASP A 49 10.22 -0.61 7.41
CA ASP A 49 8.94 -0.90 8.03
C ASP A 49 8.50 -2.32 7.63
N SER A 50 8.81 -3.29 8.49
CA SER A 50 8.44 -4.71 8.26
C SER A 50 6.94 -4.97 8.37
N ARG A 51 6.19 -4.08 9.03
CA ARG A 51 4.73 -4.22 9.19
C ARG A 51 4.01 -3.92 7.88
N TYR A 52 4.52 -2.97 7.11
CA TYR A 52 3.91 -2.53 5.85
C TYR A 52 4.77 -2.81 4.60
N GLY A 53 5.93 -3.44 4.77
CA GLY A 53 6.79 -3.89 3.67
C GLY A 53 7.49 -2.75 2.93
N ILE A 54 7.82 -1.66 3.63
CA ILE A 54 8.43 -0.46 3.03
C ILE A 54 9.90 -0.42 3.43
N SER A 55 10.80 -0.20 2.47
CA SER A 55 12.23 -0.05 2.73
C SER A 55 12.81 1.03 1.83
N PHE A 56 13.60 1.94 2.40
CA PHE A 56 14.26 3.03 1.67
C PHE A 56 15.56 3.44 2.37
N ASN A 57 16.38 4.25 1.68
CA ASN A 57 17.60 4.82 2.27
C ASN A 57 17.39 6.30 2.60
N ILE A 58 17.73 6.72 3.83
CA ILE A 58 17.54 8.10 4.32
C ILE A 58 18.63 9.08 3.85
N LEU A 59 19.82 8.60 3.47
CA LEU A 59 20.99 9.43 3.13
C LEU A 59 20.74 10.42 1.98
N PRO A 60 20.00 10.10 0.90
CA PRO A 60 19.69 11.07 -0.15
C PRO A 60 18.83 12.23 0.35
N PHE A 61 17.88 11.97 1.24
CA PHE A 61 17.03 13.01 1.84
C PHE A 61 17.86 13.90 2.77
N GLN A 62 18.71 13.28 3.59
CA GLN A 62 19.63 14.00 4.46
C GLN A 62 20.60 14.90 3.67
N TYR A 63 21.13 14.41 2.55
CA TYR A 63 21.98 15.22 1.68
C TYR A 63 21.25 16.47 1.17
N GLN A 64 19.97 16.36 0.80
CA GLN A 64 19.18 17.52 0.39
C GLN A 64 19.03 18.54 1.53
N GLU A 65 18.87 18.08 2.77
CA GLU A 65 18.64 18.93 3.94
C GLU A 65 19.90 19.62 4.47
N ILE A 66 21.03 18.91 4.53
CA ILE A 66 22.25 19.39 5.21
C ILE A 66 23.53 19.28 4.38
N GLN A 67 23.43 18.84 3.12
CA GLN A 67 24.57 18.68 2.19
C GLN A 67 25.65 17.69 2.67
N ASP A 68 25.28 16.77 3.56
CA ASP A 68 26.17 15.72 4.07
C ASP A 68 25.44 14.36 4.11
N SER A 69 26.09 13.35 3.54
CA SER A 69 25.64 11.95 3.51
C SER A 69 26.74 10.95 3.93
N SER A 70 27.78 11.42 4.61
CA SER A 70 28.92 10.60 5.05
C SER A 70 28.54 9.61 6.17
N SER A 71 27.58 9.97 7.00
CA SER A 71 26.98 9.13 8.04
C SER A 71 25.51 9.48 8.23
N VAL A 72 24.77 8.61 8.92
CA VAL A 72 23.39 8.88 9.33
C VAL A 72 23.39 9.79 10.56
N PHE A 73 22.72 10.94 10.48
CA PHE A 73 22.64 11.93 11.56
C PHE A 73 21.27 11.99 12.23
N VAL A 74 20.28 11.28 11.70
CA VAL A 74 18.91 11.27 12.22
C VAL A 74 18.67 10.00 13.03
N ASP A 75 18.25 10.17 14.28
CA ASP A 75 17.95 9.05 15.18
C ASP A 75 16.63 8.35 14.83
N GLU A 76 15.65 9.13 14.38
CA GLU A 76 14.30 8.67 14.07
C GLU A 76 13.81 9.27 12.76
N VAL A 77 13.13 8.45 11.97
CA VAL A 77 12.44 8.82 10.74
C VAL A 77 10.94 8.61 10.92
N ARG A 78 10.16 9.62 10.57
CA ARG A 78 8.70 9.61 10.60
C ARG A 78 8.19 9.31 9.20
N LEU A 79 7.54 8.18 9.04
CA LEU A 79 6.83 7.79 7.82
C LEU A 79 5.34 8.01 8.05
N ILE A 80 4.76 8.99 7.36
CA ILE A 80 3.38 9.40 7.52
C ILE A 80 2.58 8.94 6.30
N ARG A 81 1.39 8.37 6.51
CA ARG A 81 0.49 7.97 5.42
C ARG A 81 -0.81 8.78 5.48
N ASN A 82 -1.20 9.40 4.36
CA ASN A 82 -2.47 10.11 4.28
C ASN A 82 -3.63 9.22 3.78
N SER A 83 -4.85 9.77 3.80
CA SER A 83 -6.08 9.08 3.36
C SER A 83 -6.07 8.68 1.88
N ASN A 84 -5.28 9.38 1.05
CA ASN A 84 -5.14 9.10 -0.37
C ASN A 84 -4.09 8.01 -0.65
N GLY A 85 -3.41 7.52 0.40
CA GLY A 85 -2.41 6.46 0.31
C GLY A 85 -1.00 6.92 -0.04
N TYR A 86 -0.73 8.22 -0.03
CA TYR A 86 0.63 8.75 -0.20
C TYR A 86 1.42 8.62 1.10
N TYR A 87 2.73 8.37 0.94
CA TYR A 87 3.69 8.34 2.03
C TYR A 87 4.49 9.62 2.04
N PHE A 88 4.73 10.12 3.24
CA PHE A 88 5.55 11.29 3.50
C PHE A 88 6.65 10.92 4.47
N ILE A 89 7.84 11.46 4.26
CA ILE A 89 9.04 11.18 5.05
C ILE A 89 9.55 12.48 5.64
N THR A 90 9.83 12.46 6.94
CA THR A 90 10.52 13.56 7.63
C THR A 90 11.32 13.02 8.82
N ALA A 91 12.19 13.84 9.38
CA ALA A 91 12.99 13.52 10.55
C ALA A 91 13.27 14.80 11.35
N THR A 92 13.67 14.66 12.60
CA THR A 92 14.06 15.81 13.42
C THR A 92 15.22 16.57 12.74
N GLY A 93 15.03 17.86 12.52
CA GLY A 93 16.02 18.72 11.85
C GLY A 93 15.84 18.86 10.34
N PHE A 94 14.93 18.11 9.71
CA PHE A 94 14.58 18.34 8.31
C PHE A 94 13.71 19.60 8.18
N GLN A 95 14.00 20.43 7.19
CA GLN A 95 13.21 21.61 6.84
C GLN A 95 12.03 21.25 5.94
N ASN A 96 12.13 20.15 5.18
CA ASN A 96 11.10 19.70 4.25
C ASN A 96 10.47 18.37 4.68
N VAL A 97 9.30 18.11 4.09
CA VAL A 97 8.62 16.82 4.13
C VAL A 97 8.61 16.29 2.71
N TYR A 98 9.12 15.08 2.52
CA TYR A 98 9.29 14.44 1.21
C TYR A 98 8.16 13.46 0.92
#